data_AF-A0A936GC56-F1
#
_entry.id   AF-A0A936GC56-F1
#
_cell.length_a   1.000
_cell.length_b   1.000
_cell.length_c   1.000
_cell.angle_alpha   90.00
_cell.angle_beta   90.00
_cell.angle_gamma   90.00
#
_symmetry.space_group_name_H-M   'P 1'
#
loop_
_entity.id
_entity.type
_entity.pdbx_description
1 polymer ?
#
loop_
_entity_poly.entity_id
_entity_poly.type
_entity_poly.pdbx_seq_one_letter_code
_entity_poly.pdbx_strand_id
1 'polypeptide(L)'
;MKKQTIFFPILISLLLLVFYSCNKEQVTKNEMSGKGHVSLSIEGNNTLIESSSSFKSDEINNFVVEIYKENNDLIIRYEKLVDMPSSIELEAGTYYALVFSPNKKPVAFDEPYYHGQSEVFTIKSGDNKSISVECFIATAKVTVTYSENVKKSFTDYKVVVKNQVDSLIFLKDDTRAGFFLPGKLEVTAYLKYTTLDGSSKTKIITGTIASASARKHHELYVDATTGNGSSALNVTINDSLTSEVYSIKENNTGSIATMNMLSQGDILLTEVMPNPDKVSDDLGEWFEVYNNTSTTIDLNGMIVKIGTKSMKISQSILIASNQYVFFCKDIQGGSEAVQYYGAALSLTNTTGTIQILNSDTENAVVLSEFTYSSAPTGASLSLDPSSYNYALALNQASWCTATEIYSTGDKGTPGKANTPCN
;
A
#
# COMPACT_ATOMS: atom_id res chain seq x y z
N MET A 1 18.26 -71.19 94.53
CA MET A 1 18.87 -70.06 95.25
C MET A 1 18.16 -68.78 94.82
N LYS A 2 17.64 -68.03 95.81
CA LYS A 2 17.45 -66.56 95.90
C LYS A 2 17.21 -65.80 94.56
N LYS A 3 16.19 -64.97 94.36
CA LYS A 3 15.40 -64.12 95.26
C LYS A 3 14.24 -63.53 94.42
N GLN A 4 13.01 -63.62 94.92
CA GLN A 4 12.17 -62.48 95.38
C GLN A 4 11.58 -61.59 94.25
N THR A 5 10.28 -61.72 93.91
CA THR A 5 9.10 -61.02 94.51
C THR A 5 9.14 -59.48 94.31
N ILE A 6 8.11 -58.78 93.80
CA ILE A 6 6.75 -58.63 94.38
C ILE A 6 5.83 -57.83 93.40
N PHE A 7 4.59 -58.33 93.21
CA PHE A 7 3.27 -57.64 93.27
C PHE A 7 2.94 -56.44 92.34
N PHE A 8 1.72 -56.18 91.83
CA PHE A 8 0.33 -56.66 92.02
C PHE A 8 -0.52 -56.18 90.77
N PRO A 9 -1.85 -56.37 90.65
CA PRO A 9 -2.47 -57.20 89.60
C PRO A 9 -3.70 -56.52 88.94
N ILE A 10 -4.58 -57.32 88.28
CA ILE A 10 -6.04 -57.06 88.07
C ILE A 10 -6.35 -55.89 87.10
N LEU A 11 -7.27 -55.93 86.13
CA LEU A 11 -8.27 -56.86 85.59
C LEU A 11 -8.97 -56.08 84.45
N ILE A 12 -9.75 -56.80 83.64
CA ILE A 12 -10.85 -56.30 82.78
C ILE A 12 -10.48 -55.96 81.32
N SER A 13 -10.48 -57.03 80.51
CA SER A 13 -11.35 -57.19 79.33
C SER A 13 -11.80 -55.91 78.63
N LEU A 14 -11.20 -55.61 77.48
CA LEU A 14 -11.85 -54.76 76.46
C LEU A 14 -11.72 -55.43 75.08
N LEU A 15 -12.76 -56.21 74.78
CA LEU A 15 -13.37 -56.46 73.48
C LEU A 15 -12.60 -55.95 72.24
N LEU A 16 -11.89 -56.87 71.58
CA LEU A 16 -11.44 -56.74 70.19
C LEU A 16 -12.67 -56.74 69.27
N LEU A 17 -13.23 -55.57 69.00
CA LEU A 17 -14.12 -55.35 67.86
C LEU A 17 -13.27 -54.98 66.65
N VAL A 18 -12.97 -55.99 65.85
CA VAL A 18 -12.53 -55.83 64.46
C VAL A 18 -13.73 -55.30 63.67
N PHE A 19 -13.83 -53.99 63.53
CA PHE A 19 -14.60 -53.39 62.46
C PHE A 19 -13.64 -53.02 61.33
N TYR A 20 -13.81 -53.73 60.21
CA TYR A 20 -13.36 -53.33 58.89
C TYR A 20 -13.73 -51.86 58.65
N SER A 21 -12.78 -50.94 58.81
CA SER A 21 -12.85 -49.67 58.09
C SER A 21 -12.27 -49.93 56.72
N CYS A 22 -13.18 -50.28 55.81
CA CYS A 22 -12.97 -50.16 54.39
C CYS A 22 -12.70 -48.67 54.12
N ASN A 23 -11.43 -48.26 54.10
CA ASN A 23 -11.11 -46.97 53.53
C ASN A 23 -11.34 -47.14 52.04
N LYS A 24 -12.58 -46.87 51.63
CA LYS A 24 -12.93 -46.75 50.23
C LYS A 24 -12.05 -45.61 49.74
N GLU A 25 -10.98 -45.97 49.03
CA GLU A 25 -10.42 -45.13 47.99
C GLU A 25 -11.61 -44.75 47.10
N GLN A 26 -12.30 -43.70 47.50
CA GLN A 26 -13.02 -42.90 46.54
C GLN A 26 -11.92 -42.31 45.69
N VAL A 27 -11.65 -42.97 44.58
CA VAL A 27 -11.43 -42.26 43.33
C VAL A 27 -12.55 -41.22 43.29
N THR A 28 -12.24 -39.99 43.72
CA THR A 28 -13.14 -38.85 43.64
C THR A 28 -13.37 -38.59 42.17
N LYS A 29 -14.37 -39.26 41.61
CA LYS A 29 -15.12 -38.77 40.46
C LYS A 29 -15.83 -37.51 40.92
N ASN A 30 -15.09 -36.39 40.97
CA ASN A 30 -15.59 -35.01 40.94
C ASN A 30 -14.40 -34.03 41.00
N GLU A 31 -13.49 -34.10 40.02
CA GLU A 31 -12.66 -32.93 39.68
C GLU A 31 -13.41 -31.91 38.81
N MET A 32 -14.67 -32.18 38.45
CA MET A 32 -15.49 -31.37 37.52
C MET A 32 -16.90 -31.03 38.06
N SER A 33 -17.14 -31.12 39.37
CA SER A 33 -18.41 -30.72 39.99
C SER A 33 -18.16 -29.69 41.07
N GLY A 34 -18.92 -28.60 41.06
CA GLY A 34 -18.77 -27.46 41.96
C GLY A 34 -18.42 -26.18 41.21
N LYS A 35 -18.38 -25.05 41.91
CA LYS A 35 -18.20 -23.72 41.32
C LYS A 35 -16.92 -23.04 41.78
N GLY A 36 -16.38 -22.15 40.95
CA GLY A 36 -15.28 -21.26 41.28
C GLY A 36 -15.57 -19.84 40.81
N HIS A 37 -14.70 -18.91 41.18
CA HIS A 37 -14.86 -17.48 40.92
C HIS A 37 -13.76 -16.96 39.99
N VAL A 38 -14.14 -16.05 39.10
CA VAL A 38 -13.24 -15.41 38.12
C VAL A 38 -13.32 -13.90 38.26
N SER A 39 -12.16 -13.25 38.28
CA SER A 39 -12.02 -11.81 38.12
C SER A 39 -11.30 -11.51 36.80
N LEU A 40 -11.75 -10.52 36.05
CA LEU A 40 -11.17 -10.11 34.77
C LEU A 40 -10.46 -8.77 34.91
N SER A 41 -9.21 -8.70 34.45
CA SER A 41 -8.52 -7.44 34.14
C SER A 41 -8.45 -7.26 32.63
N ILE A 42 -8.62 -6.03 32.15
CA ILE A 42 -8.43 -5.70 30.73
C ILE A 42 -7.19 -4.83 30.61
N GLU A 43 -6.26 -5.31 29.80
CA GLU A 43 -5.06 -4.58 29.46
C GLU A 43 -5.21 -4.00 28.07
N GLY A 44 -4.89 -2.72 27.96
CA GLY A 44 -5.03 -2.00 26.73
C GLY A 44 -3.68 -1.78 26.06
N ASN A 45 -3.39 -2.51 24.98
CA ASN A 45 -2.16 -2.32 24.22
C ASN A 45 -2.47 -1.61 22.90
N ASN A 46 -2.19 -0.30 22.87
CA ASN A 46 -2.47 0.57 21.75
C ASN A 46 -1.17 0.98 21.04
N THR A 47 -0.27 0.03 20.73
CA THR A 47 1.07 0.26 20.14
C THR A 47 1.07 0.79 18.68
N LEU A 48 0.10 1.62 18.34
CA LEU A 48 0.12 2.49 17.19
C LEU A 48 -0.32 3.87 17.67
N ILE A 49 0.46 4.89 17.30
CA ILE A 49 0.32 6.30 17.68
C ILE A 49 1.19 6.65 18.88
N GLU A 50 1.99 7.69 18.67
CA GLU A 50 2.78 8.48 19.62
C GLU A 50 2.50 8.22 21.11
N SER A 51 3.60 8.14 21.86
CA SER A 51 3.69 8.26 23.31
C SER A 51 2.42 8.77 24.00
N SER A 52 1.82 7.91 24.84
CA SER A 52 0.75 8.19 25.80
C SER A 52 -0.69 8.31 25.28
N SER A 53 -1.33 7.17 25.00
CA SER A 53 -2.67 6.96 25.58
C SER A 53 -2.91 5.47 25.78
N SER A 54 -2.75 5.02 27.03
CA SER A 54 -3.65 4.00 27.56
C SER A 54 -5.08 4.38 27.16
N PHE A 55 -5.93 3.41 26.83
CA PHE A 55 -7.36 3.67 26.62
C PHE A 55 -7.88 4.66 27.65
N LYS A 56 -8.72 5.61 27.25
CA LYS A 56 -9.47 6.38 28.26
C LYS A 56 -10.32 5.36 29.03
N SER A 57 -10.31 5.42 30.36
CA SER A 57 -11.06 4.48 31.21
C SER A 57 -12.54 4.38 30.80
N ASP A 58 -13.11 5.49 30.35
CA ASP A 58 -14.51 5.59 29.92
C ASP A 58 -14.80 4.82 28.62
N GLU A 59 -13.78 4.57 27.80
CA GLU A 59 -13.89 3.84 26.53
C GLU A 59 -13.92 2.32 26.78
N ILE A 60 -13.01 1.82 27.62
CA ILE A 60 -12.99 0.41 28.04
C ILE A 60 -14.25 0.03 28.82
N ASN A 61 -14.79 0.95 29.64
CA ASN A 61 -16.00 0.68 30.42
C ASN A 61 -17.22 0.32 29.56
N ASN A 62 -17.23 0.71 28.29
CA ASN A 62 -18.30 0.40 27.34
C ASN A 62 -18.06 -0.88 26.53
N PHE A 63 -16.97 -1.62 26.77
CA PHE A 63 -16.66 -2.83 26.02
C PHE A 63 -17.60 -3.98 26.43
N VAL A 64 -17.96 -4.79 25.45
CA VAL A 64 -18.72 -6.02 25.65
C VAL A 64 -17.76 -7.08 26.18
N VAL A 65 -18.21 -7.86 27.17
CA VAL A 65 -17.49 -9.02 27.70
C VAL A 65 -18.32 -10.26 27.48
N GLU A 66 -17.73 -11.28 26.87
CA GLU A 66 -18.33 -12.60 26.69
C GLU A 66 -17.43 -13.69 27.27
N ILE A 67 -18.03 -14.66 27.97
CA ILE A 67 -17.33 -15.85 28.47
C ILE A 67 -17.92 -17.06 27.78
N TYR A 68 -17.06 -17.82 27.14
CA TYR A 68 -17.38 -19.05 26.42
C TYR A 68 -16.77 -20.25 27.12
N LYS A 69 -17.43 -21.41 27.01
CA LYS A 69 -16.75 -22.69 27.22
C LYS A 69 -15.82 -22.99 26.05
N GLU A 70 -14.86 -23.88 26.27
CA GLU A 70 -13.92 -24.34 25.23
C GLU A 70 -14.60 -24.90 23.96
N ASN A 71 -15.84 -25.39 24.08
CA ASN A 71 -16.65 -25.87 22.95
C ASN A 71 -17.41 -24.75 22.20
N ASN A 72 -17.11 -23.47 22.47
CA ASN A 72 -17.74 -22.28 21.91
C ASN A 72 -19.19 -22.01 22.37
N ASP A 73 -19.66 -22.65 23.43
CA ASP A 73 -20.94 -22.30 24.04
C ASP A 73 -20.80 -20.98 24.81
N LEU A 74 -21.61 -19.98 24.47
CA LEU A 74 -21.69 -18.72 25.21
C LEU A 74 -22.35 -18.96 26.58
N ILE A 75 -21.66 -18.59 27.65
CA ILE A 75 -22.12 -18.81 29.03
C ILE A 75 -22.64 -17.52 29.65
N ILE A 76 -21.88 -16.43 29.51
CA ILE A 76 -22.24 -15.11 30.04
C ILE A 76 -21.87 -14.04 29.03
N ARG A 77 -22.71 -13.01 28.94
CA ARG A 77 -22.46 -11.79 28.18
C ARG A 77 -22.83 -10.57 29.03
N TYR A 78 -21.93 -9.60 29.11
CA TYR A 78 -22.17 -8.27 29.63
C TYR A 78 -22.05 -7.27 28.47
N GLU A 79 -23.08 -6.44 28.25
CA GLU A 79 -23.05 -5.45 27.16
C GLU A 79 -22.04 -4.33 27.41
N LYS A 80 -21.64 -4.13 28.67
CA LYS A 80 -20.62 -3.17 29.08
C LYS A 80 -19.78 -3.75 30.22
N LEU A 81 -18.48 -3.50 30.20
CA LEU A 81 -17.57 -3.91 31.25
C LEU A 81 -17.97 -3.34 32.61
N VAL A 82 -18.45 -2.09 32.66
CA VAL A 82 -18.88 -1.46 33.92
C VAL A 82 -20.07 -2.17 34.58
N ASP A 83 -20.85 -2.93 33.80
CA ASP A 83 -21.96 -3.72 34.32
C ASP A 83 -21.49 -5.10 34.83
N MET A 84 -20.24 -5.46 34.56
CA MET A 84 -19.64 -6.71 35.03
C MET A 84 -19.31 -6.61 36.54
N PRO A 85 -19.70 -7.61 37.36
CA PRO A 85 -19.29 -7.65 38.76
C PRO A 85 -17.78 -7.90 38.88
N SER A 86 -17.19 -7.48 40.00
CA SER A 86 -15.76 -7.71 40.28
C SER A 86 -15.37 -9.19 40.37
N SER A 87 -16.35 -10.09 40.53
CA SER A 87 -16.17 -11.53 40.55
C SER A 87 -17.38 -12.23 39.94
N ILE A 88 -17.13 -13.21 39.07
CA ILE A 88 -18.12 -14.00 38.37
C ILE A 88 -18.01 -15.46 38.83
N GLU A 89 -19.11 -16.07 39.25
CA GLU A 89 -19.16 -17.49 39.60
C GLU A 89 -19.40 -18.36 38.35
N LEU A 90 -18.56 -19.36 38.12
CA LEU A 90 -18.65 -20.32 37.01
C LEU A 90 -18.61 -21.75 37.54
N GLU A 91 -19.32 -22.66 36.87
CA GLU A 91 -19.17 -24.10 37.11
C GLU A 91 -17.76 -24.59 36.76
N ALA A 92 -17.30 -25.65 37.40
CA ALA A 92 -16.03 -26.28 37.06
C ALA A 92 -15.99 -26.67 35.57
N GLY A 93 -14.94 -26.26 34.86
CA GLY A 93 -14.84 -26.40 33.41
C GLY A 93 -13.73 -25.56 32.81
N THR A 94 -13.62 -25.61 31.48
CA THR A 94 -12.62 -24.87 30.70
C THR A 94 -13.30 -23.80 29.85
N TYR A 95 -12.74 -22.58 29.89
CA TYR A 95 -13.34 -21.37 29.35
C TYR A 95 -12.31 -20.48 28.65
N TYR A 96 -12.80 -19.51 27.89
CA TYR A 96 -12.06 -18.33 27.45
C TYR A 96 -12.98 -17.11 27.46
N ALA A 97 -12.40 -15.92 27.58
CA ALA A 97 -13.12 -14.66 27.56
C ALA A 97 -12.80 -13.88 26.27
N LEU A 98 -13.82 -13.25 25.69
CA LEU A 98 -13.70 -12.25 24.64
C LEU A 98 -14.08 -10.88 25.20
N VAL A 99 -13.33 -9.86 24.80
CA VAL A 99 -13.61 -8.46 25.12
C VAL A 99 -13.50 -7.65 23.85
N PHE A 100 -14.51 -6.83 23.54
CA PHE A 100 -14.49 -6.02 22.33
C PHE A 100 -15.31 -4.74 22.45
N SER A 101 -14.93 -3.73 21.67
CA SER A 101 -15.70 -2.49 21.58
C SER A 101 -17.09 -2.76 20.98
N PRO A 102 -18.13 -2.04 21.41
CA PRO A 102 -19.48 -2.23 20.87
C PRO A 102 -19.53 -1.85 19.38
N ASN A 103 -20.55 -2.36 18.67
CA ASN A 103 -20.89 -1.96 17.30
C ASN A 103 -19.76 -2.16 16.26
N LYS A 104 -19.39 -3.41 15.99
CA LYS A 104 -18.49 -3.76 14.88
C LYS A 104 -19.08 -3.33 13.53
N LYS A 105 -18.58 -2.23 12.97
CA LYS A 105 -18.97 -1.72 11.64
C LYS A 105 -17.99 -2.17 10.55
N PRO A 106 -18.44 -2.44 9.31
CA PRO A 106 -17.55 -2.73 8.19
C PRO A 106 -16.55 -1.61 7.90
N VAL A 107 -17.06 -0.37 7.98
CA VAL A 107 -16.30 0.88 7.83
C VAL A 107 -16.89 1.94 8.77
N ALA A 108 -16.07 2.83 9.33
CA ALA A 108 -16.54 3.99 10.10
C ALA A 108 -15.47 5.08 10.19
N PHE A 109 -15.88 6.34 10.33
CA PHE A 109 -14.97 7.44 10.68
C PHE A 109 -14.80 7.54 12.19
N ASP A 110 -13.57 7.72 12.67
CA ASP A 110 -13.20 7.99 14.06
C ASP A 110 -13.73 6.96 15.08
N GLU A 111 -14.10 5.77 14.62
CA GLU A 111 -14.62 4.67 15.42
C GLU A 111 -13.75 3.41 15.21
N PRO A 112 -12.60 3.29 15.90
CA PRO A 112 -11.81 2.05 15.89
C PRO A 112 -12.59 0.90 16.53
N TYR A 113 -12.47 -0.29 15.96
CA TYR A 113 -12.96 -1.52 16.59
C TYR A 113 -11.81 -2.21 17.33
N TYR A 114 -12.03 -2.53 18.61
CA TYR A 114 -11.10 -3.24 19.47
C TYR A 114 -11.57 -4.66 19.75
N HIS A 115 -10.64 -5.60 19.83
CA HIS A 115 -10.92 -6.99 20.18
C HIS A 115 -9.74 -7.62 20.92
N GLY A 116 -10.05 -8.38 21.96
CA GLY A 116 -9.11 -9.15 22.76
C GLY A 116 -9.72 -10.49 23.15
N GLN A 117 -8.86 -11.49 23.30
CA GLN A 117 -9.23 -12.83 23.75
C GLN A 117 -8.25 -13.25 24.85
N SER A 118 -8.75 -13.83 25.94
CA SER A 118 -7.90 -14.41 26.99
C SER A 118 -7.24 -15.70 26.49
N GLU A 119 -6.17 -16.11 27.16
CA GLU A 119 -5.78 -17.52 27.14
C GLU A 119 -6.93 -18.40 27.66
N VAL A 120 -6.95 -19.66 27.25
CA VAL A 120 -7.89 -20.65 27.77
C VAL A 120 -7.57 -20.91 29.24
N PHE A 121 -8.59 -20.93 30.10
CA PHE A 121 -8.44 -21.14 31.53
C PHE A 121 -9.43 -22.17 32.07
N THR A 122 -8.95 -23.00 33.00
CA THR A 122 -9.79 -23.95 33.74
C THR A 122 -10.18 -23.40 35.11
N ILE A 123 -11.41 -23.69 35.51
CA ILE A 123 -11.99 -23.46 36.84
C ILE A 123 -12.29 -24.80 37.49
N LYS A 124 -11.86 -24.97 38.73
CA LYS A 124 -12.22 -26.07 39.64
C LYS A 124 -13.09 -25.54 40.79
N SER A 125 -13.69 -26.46 41.53
CA SER A 125 -14.50 -26.10 42.70
C SER A 125 -13.66 -25.37 43.76
N GLY A 126 -14.13 -24.20 44.19
CA GLY A 126 -13.46 -23.35 45.19
C GLY A 126 -12.35 -22.44 44.64
N ASP A 127 -12.07 -22.49 43.33
CA ASP A 127 -11.05 -21.64 42.73
C ASP A 127 -11.42 -20.16 42.82
N ASN A 128 -10.40 -19.31 42.96
CA ASN A 128 -10.47 -17.88 42.70
C ASN A 128 -9.39 -17.56 41.67
N LYS A 129 -9.79 -17.20 40.44
CA LYS A 129 -8.85 -17.05 39.32
C LYS A 129 -8.92 -15.65 38.74
N SER A 130 -7.76 -15.01 38.62
CA SER A 130 -7.62 -13.75 37.90
C SER A 130 -7.15 -14.02 36.47
N ILE A 131 -7.87 -13.49 35.50
CA ILE A 131 -7.53 -13.58 34.08
C ILE A 131 -7.31 -12.18 33.52
N SER A 132 -6.38 -12.05 32.58
CA SER A 132 -6.16 -10.80 31.84
C SER A 132 -6.54 -10.98 30.37
N VAL A 133 -7.19 -9.97 29.80
CA VAL A 133 -7.48 -9.90 28.36
C VAL A 133 -6.80 -8.67 27.78
N GLU A 134 -5.85 -8.90 26.88
CA GLU A 134 -5.20 -7.84 26.13
C GLU A 134 -6.02 -7.49 24.89
N CYS A 135 -6.50 -6.25 24.80
CA CYS A 135 -7.28 -5.75 23.67
C CYS A 135 -6.40 -4.97 22.70
N PHE A 136 -6.60 -5.22 21.40
CA PHE A 136 -5.91 -4.53 20.32
C PHE A 136 -6.90 -3.95 19.32
N ILE A 137 -6.48 -2.93 18.58
CA ILE A 137 -7.25 -2.48 17.42
C ILE A 137 -7.33 -3.61 16.38
N ALA A 138 -8.56 -3.96 16.00
CA ALA A 138 -8.88 -5.05 15.08
C ALA A 138 -9.34 -4.54 13.70
N THR A 139 -9.16 -3.24 13.45
CA THR A 139 -9.41 -2.55 12.16
C THR A 139 -8.11 -2.00 11.60
N ALA A 140 -8.09 -1.80 10.28
CA ALA A 140 -7.08 -1.02 9.59
C ALA A 140 -7.47 0.47 9.64
N LYS A 141 -6.52 1.34 9.96
CA LYS A 141 -6.72 2.80 9.96
C LYS A 141 -6.31 3.36 8.61
N VAL A 142 -7.10 4.25 8.04
CA VAL A 142 -6.83 4.95 6.78
C VAL A 142 -6.98 6.45 6.97
N THR A 143 -6.01 7.24 6.51
CA THR A 143 -6.12 8.71 6.42
C THR A 143 -5.81 9.16 5.00
N VAL A 144 -6.26 10.34 4.61
CA VAL A 144 -6.03 10.91 3.27
C VAL A 144 -5.38 12.28 3.41
N THR A 145 -4.30 12.50 2.66
CA THR A 145 -3.60 13.78 2.54
C THR A 145 -3.44 14.15 1.08
N TYR A 146 -3.28 15.45 0.77
CA TYR A 146 -3.23 15.96 -0.60
C TYR A 146 -1.98 16.81 -0.81
N SER A 147 -1.37 16.72 -1.99
CA SER A 147 -0.21 17.52 -2.39
C SER A 147 -0.57 19.00 -2.58
N GLU A 148 0.44 19.86 -2.52
CA GLU A 148 0.28 21.28 -2.86
C GLU A 148 -0.16 21.48 -4.32
N ASN A 149 0.20 20.56 -5.23
CA ASN A 149 -0.25 20.61 -6.61
C ASN A 149 -1.76 20.37 -6.70
N VAL A 150 -2.29 19.40 -5.94
CA VAL A 150 -3.73 19.13 -5.88
C VAL A 150 -4.47 20.34 -5.32
N LYS A 151 -4.00 20.88 -4.20
CA LYS A 151 -4.61 22.04 -3.54
C LYS A 151 -4.66 23.28 -4.44
N LYS A 152 -3.62 23.50 -5.26
CA LYS A 152 -3.52 24.66 -6.15
C LYS A 152 -4.28 24.49 -7.47
N SER A 153 -4.27 23.29 -8.04
CA SER A 153 -4.71 23.06 -9.42
C SER A 153 -6.15 22.56 -9.53
N PHE A 154 -6.71 21.98 -8.45
CA PHE A 154 -8.05 21.40 -8.45
C PHE A 154 -9.01 22.21 -7.57
N THR A 155 -10.19 22.47 -8.12
CA THR A 155 -11.22 23.30 -7.50
C THR A 155 -11.94 22.55 -6.38
N ASP A 156 -12.13 21.24 -6.54
CA ASP A 156 -12.78 20.35 -5.57
C ASP A 156 -12.17 18.95 -5.68
N TYR A 157 -12.11 18.20 -4.58
CA TYR A 157 -11.56 16.85 -4.58
C TYR A 157 -12.09 16.00 -3.43
N LYS A 158 -12.17 14.69 -3.67
CA LYS A 158 -12.54 13.69 -2.68
C LYS A 158 -11.86 12.36 -2.95
N VAL A 159 -11.67 11.55 -1.92
CA VAL A 159 -11.24 10.15 -2.03
C VAL A 159 -12.32 9.24 -1.48
N VAL A 160 -12.70 8.24 -2.26
CA VAL A 160 -13.57 7.16 -1.83
C VAL A 160 -12.71 5.94 -1.54
N VAL A 161 -12.78 5.42 -0.33
CA VAL A 161 -12.14 4.16 0.07
C VAL A 161 -13.25 3.18 0.39
N LYS A 162 -13.28 2.04 -0.30
CA LYS A 162 -14.30 1.01 -0.10
C LYS A 162 -13.68 -0.35 0.20
N ASN A 163 -14.34 -1.13 1.04
CA ASN A 163 -14.11 -2.57 1.14
C ASN A 163 -15.16 -3.30 0.28
N GLN A 164 -15.35 -4.61 0.50
CA GLN A 164 -16.35 -5.39 -0.24
C GLN A 164 -17.81 -5.10 0.14
N VAL A 165 -18.04 -4.38 1.25
CA VAL A 165 -19.36 -4.20 1.87
C VAL A 165 -19.82 -2.74 1.82
N ASP A 166 -18.93 -1.79 2.12
CA ASP A 166 -19.26 -0.38 2.30
C ASP A 166 -18.06 0.54 2.00
N SER A 167 -18.26 1.85 2.07
CA SER A 167 -17.28 2.88 1.70
C SER A 167 -17.29 4.10 2.59
N LEU A 168 -16.13 4.75 2.71
CA LEU A 168 -15.98 6.08 3.29
C LEU A 168 -15.57 7.08 2.22
N ILE A 169 -16.10 8.30 2.31
CA ILE A 169 -15.79 9.41 1.42
C ILE A 169 -15.04 10.47 2.23
N PHE A 170 -13.74 10.58 1.97
CA PHE A 170 -12.88 11.63 2.50
C PHE A 170 -13.01 12.87 1.60
N LEU A 171 -13.59 13.93 2.14
CA LEU A 171 -13.73 15.20 1.43
C LEU A 171 -12.41 16.00 1.45
N LYS A 172 -12.37 17.09 0.68
CA LYS A 172 -11.22 17.98 0.50
C LYS A 172 -10.51 18.41 1.79
N ASP A 173 -11.28 18.71 2.84
CA ASP A 173 -10.77 19.20 4.14
C ASP A 173 -11.05 18.22 5.29
N ASP A 174 -11.27 16.94 4.96
CA ASP A 174 -11.58 15.92 5.96
C ASP A 174 -10.32 15.50 6.72
N THR A 175 -10.33 15.67 8.05
CA THR A 175 -9.22 15.30 8.94
C THR A 175 -9.47 14.00 9.69
N ARG A 176 -10.63 13.38 9.48
CA ARG A 176 -11.04 12.17 10.22
C ARG A 176 -10.27 10.95 9.74
N ALA A 177 -10.08 9.99 10.63
CA ALA A 177 -9.51 8.69 10.28
C ALA A 177 -10.61 7.70 9.92
N GLY A 178 -10.47 7.00 8.80
CA GLY A 178 -11.35 5.89 8.46
C GLY A 178 -10.84 4.59 9.06
N PHE A 179 -11.73 3.81 9.66
CA PHE A 179 -11.45 2.48 10.17
C PHE A 179 -12.20 1.44 9.34
N PHE A 180 -11.45 0.46 8.82
CA PHE A 180 -11.97 -0.58 7.93
C PHE A 180 -11.72 -1.95 8.54
N LEU A 181 -12.67 -2.88 8.41
CA LEU A 181 -12.38 -4.29 8.67
C LEU A 181 -11.22 -4.76 7.76
N PRO A 182 -10.32 -5.63 8.26
CA PRO A 182 -9.17 -6.08 7.49
C PRO A 182 -9.56 -6.74 6.16
N GLY A 183 -8.78 -6.48 5.12
CA GLY A 183 -9.00 -7.04 3.78
C GLY A 183 -8.63 -6.08 2.65
N LYS A 184 -8.98 -6.45 1.41
CA LYS A 184 -8.73 -5.62 0.23
C LYS A 184 -9.56 -4.33 0.31
N LEU A 185 -8.90 -3.19 0.08
CA LEU A 185 -9.56 -1.89 -0.10
C LEU A 185 -9.37 -1.41 -1.53
N GLU A 186 -10.40 -0.78 -2.09
CA GLU A 186 -10.34 -0.07 -3.36
C GLU A 186 -10.45 1.44 -3.09
N VAL A 187 -9.58 2.20 -3.73
CA VAL A 187 -9.41 3.64 -3.53
C VAL A 187 -9.74 4.33 -4.84
N THR A 188 -10.50 5.41 -4.80
CA THR A 188 -10.80 6.25 -5.96
C THR A 188 -10.76 7.73 -5.58
N ALA A 189 -9.79 8.46 -6.10
CA ALA A 189 -9.70 9.90 -5.98
C ALA A 189 -10.43 10.57 -7.16
N TYR A 190 -11.30 11.52 -6.86
CA TYR A 190 -11.98 12.37 -7.82
C TYR A 190 -11.46 13.79 -7.65
N LEU A 191 -10.83 14.36 -8.68
CA LEU A 191 -10.20 15.67 -8.63
C LEU A 191 -10.82 16.56 -9.71
N LYS A 192 -11.63 17.54 -9.31
CA LYS A 192 -12.29 18.47 -10.24
C LYS A 192 -11.40 19.66 -10.54
N TYR A 193 -11.37 20.09 -11.79
CA TYR A 193 -10.64 21.28 -12.23
C TYR A 193 -11.42 22.00 -13.32
N THR A 194 -11.05 23.26 -13.56
CA THR A 194 -11.64 24.09 -14.62
C THR A 194 -10.64 24.20 -15.77
N THR A 195 -11.06 23.89 -16.99
CA THR A 195 -10.24 24.03 -18.20
C THR A 195 -10.19 25.47 -18.68
N LEU A 196 -9.27 25.76 -19.62
CA LEU A 196 -9.08 27.10 -20.18
C LEU A 196 -10.34 27.67 -20.86
N ASP A 197 -11.23 26.80 -21.34
CA ASP A 197 -12.53 27.17 -21.92
C ASP A 197 -13.62 27.47 -20.85
N GLY A 198 -13.28 27.39 -19.57
CA GLY A 198 -14.21 27.59 -18.45
C GLY A 198 -15.07 26.37 -18.10
N SER A 199 -14.94 25.25 -18.81
CA SER A 199 -15.68 24.02 -18.48
C SER A 199 -15.08 23.28 -17.29
N SER A 200 -15.91 22.53 -16.54
CA SER A 200 -15.46 21.74 -15.40
C SER A 200 -15.23 20.29 -15.81
N LYS A 201 -14.03 19.76 -15.52
CA LYS A 201 -13.67 18.35 -15.73
C LYS A 201 -13.30 17.68 -14.40
N THR A 202 -13.38 16.35 -14.38
CA THR A 202 -12.96 15.53 -13.23
C THR A 202 -11.89 14.54 -13.68
N LYS A 203 -10.74 14.54 -13.00
CA LYS A 203 -9.71 13.51 -13.09
C LYS A 203 -10.02 12.40 -12.08
N ILE A 204 -9.92 11.14 -12.51
CA ILE A 204 -10.24 9.98 -11.67
C ILE A 204 -9.00 9.10 -11.56
N ILE A 205 -8.47 8.97 -10.34
CA ILE A 205 -7.32 8.12 -10.04
C ILE A 205 -7.81 6.97 -9.16
N THR A 206 -7.45 5.73 -9.49
CA THR A 206 -8.02 4.53 -8.88
C THR A 206 -6.96 3.54 -8.50
N GLY A 207 -7.06 2.89 -7.36
CA GLY A 207 -6.20 1.74 -7.06
C GLY A 207 -6.64 0.96 -5.85
N THR A 208 -5.72 0.19 -5.29
CA THR A 208 -6.06 -0.83 -4.31
C THR A 208 -5.01 -0.94 -3.21
N ILE A 209 -5.46 -1.15 -1.98
CA ILE A 209 -4.65 -1.74 -0.92
C ILE A 209 -4.98 -3.23 -0.94
N ALA A 210 -4.02 -4.05 -1.37
CA ALA A 210 -4.26 -5.48 -1.60
C ALA A 210 -4.72 -6.19 -0.32
N SER A 211 -4.15 -5.79 0.83
CA SER A 211 -4.53 -6.31 2.15
C SER A 211 -4.30 -5.25 3.22
N ALA A 212 -5.35 -4.49 3.56
CA ALA A 212 -5.31 -3.61 4.72
C ALA A 212 -5.40 -4.46 5.98
N SER A 213 -4.31 -4.51 6.75
CA SER A 213 -4.20 -5.38 7.93
C SER A 213 -4.69 -4.65 9.18
N ALA A 214 -5.29 -5.39 10.11
CA ALA A 214 -5.55 -4.86 11.46
C ALA A 214 -4.24 -4.35 12.07
N ARG A 215 -4.32 -3.34 12.93
CA ARG A 215 -3.15 -2.74 13.58
C ARG A 215 -2.16 -2.10 12.60
N LYS A 216 -2.61 -1.71 11.40
CA LYS A 216 -1.82 -0.89 10.50
C LYS A 216 -2.54 0.41 10.20
N HIS A 217 -1.75 1.48 10.05
CA HIS A 217 -2.20 2.77 9.55
C HIS A 217 -1.71 2.94 8.11
N HIS A 218 -2.65 3.06 7.19
CA HIS A 218 -2.44 3.35 5.78
C HIS A 218 -2.71 4.83 5.52
N GLU A 219 -1.67 5.62 5.24
CA GLU A 219 -1.84 7.00 4.80
C GLU A 219 -1.90 7.05 3.27
N LEU A 220 -2.97 7.62 2.73
CA LEU A 220 -3.19 7.83 1.30
C LEU A 220 -2.79 9.27 0.95
N TYR A 221 -1.63 9.45 0.34
CA TYR A 221 -1.21 10.74 -0.20
C TYR A 221 -1.65 10.88 -1.67
N VAL A 222 -2.40 11.94 -1.97
CA VAL A 222 -2.95 12.22 -3.29
C VAL A 222 -2.16 13.33 -3.96
N ASP A 223 -1.49 13.01 -5.05
CA ASP A 223 -0.76 13.96 -5.89
C ASP A 223 -1.27 13.88 -7.33
N ALA A 224 -1.44 15.04 -7.98
CA ALA A 224 -1.92 15.14 -9.35
C ALA A 224 -1.68 16.53 -9.94
N THR A 225 -1.69 16.60 -11.26
CA THR A 225 -1.60 17.83 -12.04
C THR A 225 -2.75 17.95 -13.04
N THR A 226 -3.12 19.18 -13.39
CA THR A 226 -4.13 19.47 -14.41
C THR A 226 -3.50 19.40 -15.81
N GLY A 227 -3.40 18.18 -16.32
CA GLY A 227 -2.95 17.80 -17.65
C GLY A 227 -3.26 16.32 -17.84
N ASN A 228 -3.30 15.81 -19.07
CA ASN A 228 -3.43 14.38 -19.32
C ASN A 228 -2.17 13.57 -18.91
N GLY A 229 -1.16 14.29 -18.42
CA GLY A 229 0.04 13.86 -17.74
C GLY A 229 -0.26 12.84 -16.68
N SER A 230 0.48 11.73 -16.67
CA SER A 230 0.59 10.80 -15.53
C SER A 230 0.45 11.54 -14.20
N SER A 231 -0.74 11.45 -13.58
CA SER A 231 -0.91 11.81 -12.18
C SER A 231 -0.86 10.52 -11.40
N ALA A 232 0.27 10.30 -10.75
CA ALA A 232 0.43 9.18 -9.85
C ALA A 232 -0.23 9.55 -8.52
N LEU A 233 -1.14 8.71 -8.02
CA LEU A 233 -1.36 8.65 -6.58
C LEU A 233 -0.06 8.10 -5.98
N ASN A 234 0.85 8.99 -5.62
CA ASN A 234 2.06 8.65 -4.89
C ASN A 234 1.65 8.39 -3.46
N VAL A 235 1.45 7.12 -3.08
CA VAL A 235 1.33 6.77 -1.67
C VAL A 235 2.73 6.85 -1.07
N THR A 236 3.10 7.99 -0.51
CA THR A 236 4.34 8.16 0.25
C THR A 236 4.04 7.98 1.73
N ILE A 237 4.79 7.11 2.40
CA ILE A 237 4.59 6.79 3.81
C ILE A 237 5.81 7.25 4.59
N ASN A 238 5.59 8.02 5.66
CA ASN A 238 6.59 8.25 6.70
C ASN A 238 6.44 7.17 7.77
N ASP A 239 7.52 6.41 7.98
CA ASP A 239 7.49 5.21 8.81
C ASP A 239 7.65 5.51 10.29
N SER A 240 6.84 4.84 11.08
CA SER A 240 7.27 4.24 12.32
C SER A 240 6.52 2.92 12.52
N LEU A 241 7.08 1.86 11.92
CA LEU A 241 7.07 0.44 12.33
C LEU A 241 6.04 -0.53 11.74
N THR A 242 5.65 -0.38 10.46
CA THR A 242 5.37 -1.46 9.46
C THR A 242 4.44 -0.95 8.36
N SER A 243 5.01 -0.09 7.51
CA SER A 243 4.32 0.59 6.42
C SER A 243 4.43 -0.19 5.11
N GLU A 244 3.34 -0.31 4.33
CA GLU A 244 3.33 -0.91 2.99
C GLU A 244 2.94 0.13 1.94
N VAL A 245 3.82 0.36 0.97
CA VAL A 245 3.70 1.38 -0.08
C VAL A 245 2.89 0.86 -1.27
N TYR A 246 1.90 1.63 -1.73
CA TYR A 246 1.05 1.27 -2.89
C TYR A 246 1.02 2.41 -3.92
N SER A 247 1.80 2.35 -5.00
CA SER A 247 1.64 3.29 -6.12
C SER A 247 0.39 2.95 -6.93
N ILE A 248 -0.55 3.87 -6.96
CA ILE A 248 -1.84 3.70 -7.60
C ILE A 248 -1.91 4.64 -8.80
N LYS A 249 -1.98 4.08 -10.01
CA LYS A 249 -2.03 4.82 -11.27
C LYS A 249 -3.47 4.87 -11.79
N GLU A 250 -3.82 5.85 -12.62
CA GLU A 250 -5.13 5.91 -13.28
C GLU A 250 -5.48 4.56 -13.95
N ASN A 251 -6.63 3.95 -13.59
CA ASN A 251 -7.16 2.80 -14.32
C ASN A 251 -7.71 3.27 -15.65
N ASN A 252 -6.88 3.25 -16.67
CA ASN A 252 -7.34 3.10 -18.05
C ASN A 252 -7.20 1.63 -18.43
N THR A 253 -8.07 0.78 -17.86
CA THR A 253 -8.19 -0.63 -18.26
C THR A 253 -8.67 -0.72 -19.71
N GLY A 254 -7.74 -0.97 -20.63
CA GLY A 254 -8.02 -1.40 -22.01
C GLY A 254 -8.17 -0.31 -23.08
N SER A 255 -7.97 0.97 -22.75
CA SER A 255 -7.97 2.04 -23.75
C SER A 255 -6.54 2.34 -24.24
N ILE A 256 -6.34 2.32 -25.56
CA ILE A 256 -5.12 2.80 -26.20
C ILE A 256 -5.21 4.33 -26.25
N ALA A 257 -4.29 5.03 -25.59
CA ALA A 257 -4.22 6.47 -25.64
C ALA A 257 -3.74 6.92 -27.02
N THR A 258 -4.45 7.89 -27.62
CA THR A 258 -4.10 8.46 -28.93
C THR A 258 -3.53 9.87 -28.76
N MET A 259 -2.91 10.42 -29.80
CA MET A 259 -2.27 11.76 -29.80
C MET A 259 -3.11 12.88 -29.14
N ASN A 260 -4.43 12.88 -29.33
CA ASN A 260 -5.32 13.91 -28.77
C ASN A 260 -5.55 13.79 -27.26
N MET A 261 -5.19 12.64 -26.69
CA MET A 261 -5.29 12.37 -25.26
C MET A 261 -3.98 12.66 -24.53
N LEU A 262 -2.88 12.97 -25.23
CA LEU A 262 -1.59 13.19 -24.60
C LEU A 262 -1.31 14.64 -24.27
N SER A 263 -0.43 14.84 -23.30
CA SER A 263 0.08 16.12 -22.85
C SER A 263 1.57 16.05 -22.54
N GLN A 264 2.15 17.16 -22.09
CA GLN A 264 3.59 17.29 -21.87
C GLN A 264 4.07 16.26 -20.84
N GLY A 265 5.07 15.47 -21.23
CA GLY A 265 5.70 14.45 -20.40
C GLY A 265 5.04 13.07 -20.42
N ASP A 266 3.92 12.88 -21.15
CA ASP A 266 3.30 11.55 -21.32
C ASP A 266 4.15 10.64 -22.21
N ILE A 267 4.77 11.23 -23.23
CA ILE A 267 5.89 10.66 -23.96
C ILE A 267 7.11 11.48 -23.59
N LEU A 268 8.24 10.82 -23.39
CA LEU A 268 9.53 11.46 -23.17
C LEU A 268 10.53 10.99 -24.22
N LEU A 269 11.33 11.91 -24.73
CA LEU A 269 12.61 11.59 -25.35
C LEU A 269 13.54 11.16 -24.24
N THR A 270 14.08 9.96 -24.33
CA THR A 270 14.97 9.39 -23.30
C THR A 270 16.39 9.26 -23.79
N GLU A 271 16.61 9.12 -25.09
CA GLU A 271 17.94 8.92 -25.62
C GLU A 271 18.05 9.44 -27.06
N VAL A 272 19.17 10.07 -27.41
CA VAL A 272 19.41 10.61 -28.76
C VAL A 272 20.85 10.33 -29.18
N MET A 273 21.06 9.78 -30.37
CA MET A 273 22.37 9.54 -31.01
C MET A 273 22.54 10.44 -32.23
N PRO A 274 23.10 11.66 -32.08
CA PRO A 274 23.37 12.53 -33.22
C PRO A 274 24.64 12.16 -34.00
N ASN A 275 25.68 11.67 -33.32
CA ASN A 275 27.05 11.60 -33.85
C ASN A 275 27.63 10.18 -33.68
N PRO A 276 27.06 9.16 -34.35
CA PRO A 276 27.58 7.79 -34.33
C PRO A 276 29.00 7.71 -34.91
N ASP A 277 29.85 6.80 -34.40
CA ASP A 277 31.24 6.61 -34.86
C ASP A 277 31.40 5.29 -35.64
N LYS A 278 30.60 4.27 -35.33
CA LYS A 278 30.69 2.96 -36.01
C LYS A 278 29.85 2.87 -37.28
N VAL A 279 28.83 3.71 -37.38
CA VAL A 279 27.97 3.86 -38.56
C VAL A 279 27.96 5.34 -38.91
N SER A 280 28.04 5.69 -40.19
CA SER A 280 28.04 7.10 -40.61
C SER A 280 26.75 7.82 -40.20
N ASP A 281 26.80 9.12 -39.92
CA ASP A 281 25.65 9.96 -39.57
C ASP A 281 24.47 9.89 -40.57
N ASP A 282 24.74 9.63 -41.85
CA ASP A 282 23.69 9.44 -42.86
C ASP A 282 22.78 8.22 -42.59
N LEU A 283 23.21 7.30 -41.72
CA LEU A 283 22.59 6.00 -41.48
C LEU A 283 22.42 5.69 -39.98
N GLY A 284 23.39 6.08 -39.15
CA GLY A 284 23.53 5.66 -37.75
C GLY A 284 22.77 6.50 -36.73
N GLU A 285 22.16 7.61 -37.14
CA GLU A 285 21.41 8.49 -36.24
C GLU A 285 20.12 7.84 -35.74
N TRP A 286 19.80 8.04 -34.45
CA TRP A 286 18.56 7.55 -33.86
C TRP A 286 18.13 8.35 -32.64
N PHE A 287 16.87 8.18 -32.25
CA PHE A 287 16.33 8.70 -30.99
C PHE A 287 15.34 7.70 -30.40
N GLU A 288 15.18 7.76 -29.09
CA GLU A 288 14.30 6.91 -28.30
C GLU A 288 13.19 7.72 -27.64
N VAL A 289 12.00 7.13 -27.60
CA VAL A 289 10.87 7.63 -26.84
C VAL A 289 10.40 6.59 -25.82
N TYR A 290 10.01 7.09 -24.66
CA TYR A 290 9.48 6.34 -23.54
C TYR A 290 8.04 6.72 -23.26
N ASN A 291 7.21 5.71 -23.03
CA ASN A 291 5.85 5.91 -22.54
C ASN A 291 5.84 6.07 -21.01
N ASN A 292 5.74 7.32 -20.56
CA ASN A 292 5.71 7.70 -19.15
C ASN A 292 4.31 7.60 -18.53
N THR A 293 3.37 6.95 -19.22
CA THR A 293 2.00 6.74 -18.74
C THR A 293 1.77 5.32 -18.22
N SER A 294 0.63 5.13 -17.54
CA SER A 294 0.14 3.80 -17.16
C SER A 294 -0.56 3.06 -18.30
N THR A 295 -0.75 3.70 -19.46
CA THR A 295 -1.57 3.22 -20.57
C THR A 295 -0.73 2.87 -21.79
N THR A 296 -1.23 2.00 -22.67
CA THR A 296 -0.58 1.84 -23.98
C THR A 296 -0.86 3.07 -24.84
N ILE A 297 0.17 3.64 -25.46
CA ILE A 297 0.05 4.79 -26.36
C ILE A 297 0.20 4.30 -27.81
N ASP A 298 -0.67 4.74 -28.71
CA ASP A 298 -0.44 4.68 -30.15
C ASP A 298 0.18 5.99 -30.64
N LEU A 299 1.39 5.92 -31.20
CA LEU A 299 2.09 7.08 -31.76
C LEU A 299 1.54 7.57 -33.11
N ASN A 300 0.60 6.84 -33.71
CA ASN A 300 0.04 7.19 -35.01
C ASN A 300 -0.48 8.64 -35.03
N GLY A 301 -0.02 9.39 -36.02
CA GLY A 301 -0.38 10.78 -36.27
C GLY A 301 0.48 11.83 -35.56
N MET A 302 1.30 11.44 -34.59
CA MET A 302 2.23 12.37 -33.91
C MET A 302 3.32 12.87 -34.86
N ILE A 303 3.87 14.03 -34.52
CA ILE A 303 4.90 14.71 -35.32
C ILE A 303 6.24 14.66 -34.59
N VAL A 304 7.26 14.16 -35.26
CA VAL A 304 8.65 14.30 -34.83
C VAL A 304 9.24 15.49 -35.56
N LYS A 305 9.74 16.47 -34.82
CA LYS A 305 10.34 17.69 -35.37
C LYS A 305 11.78 17.80 -34.92
N ILE A 306 12.69 17.97 -35.87
CA ILE A 306 14.11 18.18 -35.62
C ILE A 306 14.51 19.51 -36.27
N GLY A 307 14.86 20.50 -35.45
CA GLY A 307 15.05 21.88 -35.90
C GLY A 307 13.81 22.42 -36.63
N THR A 308 13.97 22.75 -37.92
CA THR A 308 12.89 23.28 -38.76
C THR A 308 12.17 22.22 -39.59
N LYS A 309 12.65 20.96 -39.59
CA LYS A 309 12.06 19.88 -40.37
C LYS A 309 11.21 18.98 -39.49
N SER A 310 10.20 18.35 -40.06
CA SER A 310 9.32 17.43 -39.34
C SER A 310 8.88 16.24 -40.19
N MET A 311 8.52 15.15 -39.53
CA MET A 311 7.83 14.01 -40.11
C MET A 311 6.58 13.67 -39.30
N LYS A 312 5.61 13.04 -39.95
CA LYS A 312 4.46 12.44 -39.29
C LYS A 312 4.64 10.94 -39.17
N ILE A 313 4.45 10.41 -37.96
CA ILE A 313 4.35 8.96 -37.74
C ILE A 313 3.03 8.51 -38.36
N SER A 314 3.09 7.74 -39.44
CA SER A 314 1.90 7.39 -40.24
C SER A 314 1.50 5.91 -40.09
N GLN A 315 2.12 5.22 -39.14
CA GLN A 315 1.85 3.83 -38.81
C GLN A 315 1.45 3.72 -37.32
N SER A 316 0.66 2.70 -37.00
CA SER A 316 0.33 2.39 -35.61
C SER A 316 1.55 1.78 -34.92
N ILE A 317 2.09 2.49 -33.93
CA ILE A 317 3.21 2.05 -33.10
C ILE A 317 2.72 2.10 -31.67
N LEU A 318 2.47 0.92 -31.11
CA LEU A 318 1.99 0.78 -29.74
C LEU A 318 3.18 0.69 -28.79
N ILE A 319 3.29 1.66 -27.88
CA ILE A 319 4.21 1.59 -26.77
C ILE A 319 3.41 1.21 -25.54
N ALA A 320 3.65 0.03 -24.97
CA ALA A 320 3.05 -0.33 -23.71
C ALA A 320 3.53 0.59 -22.58
N SER A 321 2.74 0.63 -21.50
CA SER A 321 3.04 1.39 -20.29
C SER A 321 4.47 1.15 -19.78
N ASN A 322 5.22 2.22 -19.55
CA ASN A 322 6.62 2.17 -19.08
C ASN A 322 7.55 1.37 -20.01
N GLN A 323 7.31 1.37 -21.32
CA GLN A 323 8.19 0.76 -22.32
C GLN A 323 8.83 1.82 -23.22
N TYR A 324 9.90 1.40 -23.90
CA TYR A 324 10.73 2.20 -24.79
C TYR A 324 10.54 1.74 -26.22
N VAL A 325 10.58 2.67 -27.16
CA VAL A 325 10.76 2.37 -28.58
C VAL A 325 11.72 3.38 -29.18
N PHE A 326 12.49 2.97 -30.18
CA PHE A 326 13.46 3.85 -30.82
C PHE A 326 13.30 3.87 -32.34
N PHE A 327 13.67 5.00 -32.92
CA PHE A 327 13.55 5.34 -34.32
C PHE A 327 14.95 5.54 -34.89
N CYS A 328 15.26 4.89 -36.00
CA CYS A 328 16.55 5.04 -36.66
C CYS A 328 16.42 5.74 -38.01
N LYS A 329 17.48 6.39 -38.47
CA LYS A 329 17.53 6.95 -39.82
C LYS A 329 17.50 5.86 -40.88
N ASP A 330 18.29 4.81 -40.65
CA ASP A 330 18.42 3.62 -41.51
C ASP A 330 18.55 2.35 -40.66
N ILE A 331 18.30 1.18 -41.28
CA ILE A 331 18.44 -0.14 -40.65
C ILE A 331 19.82 -0.39 -40.06
N GLN A 332 20.86 0.23 -40.62
CA GLN A 332 22.23 0.10 -40.13
C GLN A 332 22.47 0.79 -38.77
N GLY A 333 21.68 1.80 -38.41
CA GLY A 333 21.73 2.42 -37.08
C GLY A 333 21.12 1.55 -35.98
N GLY A 334 20.21 0.63 -36.35
CA GLY A 334 19.57 -0.31 -35.43
C GLY A 334 18.46 -1.13 -36.12
N SER A 335 18.66 -2.44 -36.22
CA SER A 335 17.73 -3.34 -36.92
C SER A 335 16.41 -3.60 -36.19
N GLU A 336 16.33 -3.24 -34.91
CA GLU A 336 15.14 -3.42 -34.06
C GLU A 336 14.29 -2.15 -33.92
N ALA A 337 14.64 -1.08 -34.66
CA ALA A 337 13.90 0.18 -34.61
C ALA A 337 12.45 0.00 -35.06
N VAL A 338 11.52 0.72 -34.42
CA VAL A 338 10.09 0.62 -34.75
C VAL A 338 9.74 1.28 -36.08
N GLN A 339 10.58 2.21 -36.55
CA GLN A 339 10.44 2.85 -37.84
C GLN A 339 11.78 3.47 -38.30
N TYR A 340 11.98 3.47 -39.62
CA TYR A 340 13.07 4.17 -40.29
C TYR A 340 12.60 5.50 -40.90
N TYR A 341 13.22 6.62 -40.52
CA TYR A 341 12.77 7.96 -40.93
C TYR A 341 13.51 8.56 -42.13
N GLY A 342 14.62 7.95 -42.56
CA GLY A 342 15.37 8.33 -43.75
C GLY A 342 16.01 9.73 -43.70
N ALA A 343 16.65 10.13 -44.79
CA ALA A 343 17.49 11.33 -44.85
C ALA A 343 16.72 12.69 -44.80
N ALA A 344 15.39 12.67 -44.83
CA ALA A 344 14.59 13.89 -44.76
C ALA A 344 14.75 14.61 -43.41
N LEU A 345 14.94 13.83 -42.35
CA LEU A 345 15.30 14.30 -41.01
C LEU A 345 16.74 13.89 -40.72
N SER A 346 17.48 14.77 -40.04
CA SER A 346 18.85 14.48 -39.61
C SER A 346 19.12 15.25 -38.33
N LEU A 347 19.86 14.62 -37.43
CA LEU A 347 20.38 15.27 -36.24
C LEU A 347 21.64 16.05 -36.64
N THR A 348 22.20 16.80 -35.69
CA THR A 348 23.39 17.62 -35.94
C THR A 348 24.39 17.35 -34.85
N ASN A 349 25.67 17.16 -35.18
CA ASN A 349 26.67 16.81 -34.16
C ASN A 349 27.01 17.95 -33.19
N THR A 350 26.57 19.17 -33.51
CA THR A 350 26.77 20.36 -32.69
C THR A 350 25.52 20.66 -31.86
N THR A 351 24.72 21.65 -32.24
CA THR A 351 23.55 22.08 -31.50
C THR A 351 22.29 21.64 -32.24
N GLY A 352 21.40 20.95 -31.53
CA GLY A 352 20.15 20.47 -32.10
C GLY A 352 19.01 20.49 -31.10
N THR A 353 17.79 20.53 -31.64
CA THR A 353 16.55 20.41 -30.88
C THR A 353 15.68 19.36 -31.54
N ILE A 354 15.16 18.44 -30.74
CA ILE A 354 14.18 17.43 -31.13
C ILE A 354 12.91 17.61 -30.28
N GLN A 355 11.75 17.53 -30.93
CA GLN A 355 10.44 17.65 -30.31
C GLN A 355 9.52 16.53 -30.80
N ILE A 356 8.70 16.03 -29.89
CA ILE A 356 7.54 15.17 -30.20
C ILE A 356 6.29 16.02 -29.98
N LEU A 357 5.49 16.22 -31.03
CA LEU A 357 4.26 16.99 -30.97
C LEU A 357 3.04 16.11 -31.21
N ASN A 358 1.92 16.48 -30.58
CA ASN A 358 0.67 15.75 -30.70
C ASN A 358 -0.12 16.02 -32.00
N SER A 359 0.28 16.99 -32.83
CA SER A 359 -0.32 17.29 -34.14
C SER A 359 0.61 18.22 -34.95
N ASP A 360 0.26 18.47 -36.22
CA ASP A 360 0.93 19.42 -37.13
C ASP A 360 0.22 20.79 -37.20
N THR A 361 -0.75 21.03 -36.31
CA THR A 361 -1.54 22.26 -36.27
C THR A 361 -0.86 23.38 -35.48
N GLU A 362 -1.30 24.63 -35.65
CA GLU A 362 -0.79 25.78 -34.89
C GLU A 362 -0.98 25.65 -33.37
N ASN A 363 -1.94 24.83 -32.92
CA ASN A 363 -2.22 24.57 -31.51
C ASN A 363 -1.56 23.27 -30.99
N ALA A 364 -0.54 22.76 -31.69
CA ALA A 364 0.14 21.54 -31.30
C ALA A 364 0.77 21.66 -29.90
N VAL A 365 0.58 20.61 -29.10
CA VAL A 365 1.22 20.45 -27.79
C VAL A 365 2.56 19.75 -28.01
N VAL A 366 3.64 20.35 -27.48
CA VAL A 366 4.96 19.71 -27.40
C VAL A 366 4.93 18.71 -26.25
N LEU A 367 4.81 17.42 -26.59
CA LEU A 367 4.74 16.31 -25.64
C LEU A 367 6.10 16.04 -24.99
N SER A 368 7.18 16.10 -25.77
CA SER A 368 8.56 16.02 -25.29
C SER A 368 9.44 16.94 -26.09
N GLU A 369 10.49 17.46 -25.45
CA GLU A 369 11.51 18.25 -26.10
C GLU A 369 12.88 17.96 -25.47
N PHE A 370 13.90 17.91 -26.31
CA PHE A 370 15.28 17.90 -25.87
C PHE A 370 16.11 18.82 -26.77
N THR A 371 16.90 19.69 -26.14
CA THR A 371 17.87 20.55 -26.81
C THR A 371 19.26 20.26 -26.25
N TYR A 372 20.22 20.08 -27.14
CA TYR A 372 21.62 19.85 -26.79
C TYR A 372 22.53 20.84 -27.51
N SER A 373 23.63 21.21 -26.87
CA SER A 373 24.63 22.15 -27.41
C SER A 373 25.79 21.46 -28.14
N SER A 374 26.00 20.18 -27.86
CA SER A 374 27.05 19.33 -28.45
C SER A 374 26.67 17.85 -28.34
N ALA A 375 27.01 17.03 -29.34
CA ALA A 375 26.85 15.59 -29.29
C ALA A 375 28.20 14.86 -29.12
N PRO A 376 28.31 13.88 -28.21
CA PRO A 376 29.53 13.08 -28.08
C PRO A 376 29.71 12.17 -29.30
N THR A 377 30.95 12.01 -29.77
CA THR A 377 31.26 11.06 -30.86
C THR A 377 31.12 9.62 -30.37
N GLY A 378 30.34 8.82 -31.09
CA GLY A 378 30.15 7.38 -30.84
C GLY A 378 29.35 7.06 -29.57
N ALA A 379 28.59 8.02 -29.05
CA ALA A 379 27.74 7.83 -27.88
C ALA A 379 26.46 8.66 -27.99
N SER A 380 25.37 8.13 -27.44
CA SER A 380 24.12 8.87 -27.26
C SER A 380 24.19 9.82 -26.07
N LEU A 381 23.27 10.79 -26.07
CA LEU A 381 22.86 11.58 -24.93
C LEU A 381 21.67 10.87 -24.28
N SER A 382 21.79 10.49 -23.02
CA SER A 382 20.82 9.73 -22.25
C SER A 382 20.23 10.57 -21.12
N LEU A 383 18.91 10.61 -21.02
CA LEU A 383 18.17 11.20 -19.90
C LEU A 383 18.29 10.29 -18.67
N ASP A 384 18.63 10.87 -17.51
CA ASP A 384 18.66 10.13 -16.25
C ASP A 384 17.26 9.56 -15.92
N PRO A 385 17.13 8.26 -15.61
CA PRO A 385 15.85 7.64 -15.22
C PRO A 385 15.13 8.31 -14.04
N SER A 386 15.86 8.95 -13.12
CA SER A 386 15.30 9.73 -12.02
C SER A 386 14.70 11.08 -12.46
N SER A 387 14.98 11.49 -13.70
CA SER A 387 14.53 12.74 -14.32
C SER A 387 13.42 12.55 -15.35
N TYR A 388 12.65 11.45 -15.28
CA TYR A 388 11.51 11.16 -16.19
C TYR A 388 10.29 12.07 -15.92
N ASN A 389 10.50 13.35 -16.17
CA ASN A 389 9.55 14.43 -16.02
C ASN A 389 9.83 15.48 -17.11
N TYR A 390 8.80 16.06 -17.72
CA TYR A 390 8.96 17.03 -18.81
C TYR A 390 9.88 18.20 -18.43
N ALA A 391 9.68 18.83 -17.27
CA ALA A 391 10.47 19.99 -16.85
C ALA A 391 11.93 19.64 -16.55
N LEU A 392 12.19 18.43 -16.02
CA LEU A 392 13.55 17.95 -15.78
C LEU A 392 14.23 17.54 -17.09
N ALA A 393 13.49 16.93 -18.02
CA ALA A 393 14.03 16.56 -19.34
C ALA A 393 14.43 17.78 -20.19
N LEU A 394 13.86 18.96 -19.94
CA LEU A 394 14.31 20.23 -20.55
C LEU A 394 15.66 20.72 -19.98
N ASN A 395 16.06 20.24 -18.80
CA ASN A 395 17.31 20.64 -18.18
C ASN A 395 18.47 19.76 -18.70
N GLN A 396 19.45 20.39 -19.35
CA GLN A 396 20.61 19.68 -19.88
C GLN A 396 21.42 18.95 -18.79
N ALA A 397 21.34 19.38 -17.52
CA ALA A 397 22.00 18.70 -16.40
C ALA A 397 21.38 17.32 -16.06
N SER A 398 20.16 17.04 -16.53
CA SER A 398 19.51 15.73 -16.39
C SER A 398 19.94 14.74 -17.47
N TRP A 399 20.80 15.14 -18.41
CA TRP A 399 21.29 14.31 -19.50
C TRP A 399 22.79 14.07 -19.38
N CYS A 400 23.23 12.85 -19.69
CA CYS A 400 24.63 12.46 -19.69
C CYS A 400 25.01 11.65 -20.93
N THR A 401 26.31 11.50 -21.17
CA THR A 401 26.82 10.64 -22.23
C THR A 401 26.65 9.17 -21.87
N ALA A 402 26.05 8.39 -22.76
CA ALA A 402 25.88 6.96 -22.57
C ALA A 402 27.22 6.22 -22.45
N THR A 403 27.22 5.17 -21.63
CA THR A 403 28.43 4.36 -21.36
C THR A 403 28.34 2.92 -21.83
N GLU A 404 27.14 2.38 -21.99
CA GLU A 404 26.91 0.98 -22.40
C GLU A 404 27.08 0.81 -23.90
N ILE A 405 27.79 -0.24 -24.35
CA ILE A 405 27.98 -0.53 -25.77
C ILE A 405 26.78 -1.35 -26.28
N TYR A 406 26.21 -0.96 -27.42
CA TYR A 406 25.14 -1.72 -28.09
C TYR A 406 25.60 -2.33 -29.42
N SER A 407 24.65 -2.86 -30.20
CA SER A 407 24.91 -3.74 -31.35
C SER A 407 25.79 -3.16 -32.47
N THR A 408 25.86 -1.84 -32.65
CA THR A 408 26.75 -1.21 -33.64
C THR A 408 28.20 -1.08 -33.15
N GLY A 409 28.43 -1.17 -31.83
CA GLY A 409 29.70 -0.86 -31.19
C GLY A 409 29.83 0.59 -30.69
N ASP A 410 28.87 1.46 -31.00
CA ASP A 410 28.69 2.76 -30.34
C ASP A 410 28.08 2.56 -28.95
N LYS A 411 27.98 3.65 -28.16
CA LYS A 411 27.41 3.62 -26.82
C LYS A 411 25.98 4.15 -26.77
N GLY A 412 25.10 3.42 -26.12
CA GLY A 412 23.69 3.74 -25.92
C GLY A 412 22.88 2.54 -25.48
N THR A 413 21.61 2.75 -25.19
CA THR A 413 20.67 1.72 -24.69
C THR A 413 19.39 1.62 -25.53
N PRO A 414 19.46 1.55 -26.87
CA PRO A 414 18.26 1.60 -27.72
C PRO A 414 17.25 0.50 -27.38
N GLY A 415 16.02 0.92 -27.12
CA GLY A 415 14.89 0.08 -26.73
C GLY A 415 14.89 -0.34 -25.25
N LYS A 416 15.73 0.25 -24.40
CA LYS A 416 15.91 -0.15 -22.99
C LYS A 416 16.05 1.08 -22.09
N ALA A 417 15.96 0.85 -20.79
CA ALA A 417 16.21 1.91 -19.82
C ALA A 417 17.67 2.36 -19.84
N ASN A 418 17.90 3.67 -19.82
CA ASN A 418 19.22 4.28 -19.71
C ASN A 418 19.92 3.88 -18.41
N THR A 419 21.25 3.82 -18.44
CA THR A 419 22.09 3.83 -17.24
C THR A 419 21.94 5.18 -16.51
N PRO A 420 21.76 5.22 -15.18
CA PRO A 420 21.71 6.48 -14.43
C PRO A 420 22.96 7.35 -14.63
N CYS A 421 22.76 8.67 -14.61
CA CYS A 421 23.84 9.64 -14.68
C CYS A 421 24.50 9.72 -13.29
N ASN A 422 25.76 9.27 -13.19
CA ASN A 422 26.49 9.18 -11.93
C ASN A 422 26.74 10.52 -11.24
#